data_AF-A0A5K1GUT3-F1
#
_entry.id   AF-A0A5K1GUT3-F1
#
_cell.length_a   1.000
_cell.length_b   1.000
_cell.length_c   1.000
_cell.angle_alpha   90.00
_cell.angle_beta   90.00
_cell.angle_gamma   90.00
#
_symmetry.space_group_name_H-M   'P 1'
#
loop_
_entity.id
_entity.type
_entity.pdbx_description
1 polymer ?
#
loop_
_entity_poly.entity_id
_entity_poly.type
_entity_poly.pdbx_seq_one_letter_code
_entity_poly.pdbx_strand_id
1 'polypeptide(L)' 'NVDGILVPGGFGDRGVQGKILAAKYARENQVPYLGICLGMQIAVVEFARS' A
#
# COMPACT_ATOMS: atom_id res chain seq x y z
N ASN A 1 -7.39 -9.09 -13.13
CA ASN A 1 -6.21 -8.21 -13.20
C ASN A 1 -6.70 -6.77 -13.08
N VAL A 2 -5.96 -5.89 -12.39
CA VAL A 2 -6.32 -4.46 -12.25
C VAL A 2 -5.19 -3.59 -12.77
N ASP A 3 -5.52 -2.41 -13.31
CA ASP A 3 -4.53 -1.51 -13.93
C ASP A 3 -3.80 -0.61 -12.92
N GLY A 4 -4.27 -0.57 -11.67
CA GLY A 4 -3.66 0.23 -10.61
C GLY A 4 -4.29 -0.03 -9.24
N ILE A 5 -3.55 0.31 -8.19
CA ILE A 5 -3.95 0.17 -6.80
C ILE A 5 -3.89 1.54 -6.12
N LEU A 6 -5.02 1.99 -5.61
CA LEU A 6 -5.14 3.21 -4.81
C LEU A 6 -5.26 2.83 -3.33
N VAL A 7 -4.31 3.29 -2.52
CA VAL A 7 -4.38 3.16 -1.06
C VAL A 7 -4.61 4.55 -0.46
N PRO A 8 -5.82 4.85 0.03
CA PRO A 8 -6.12 6.13 0.63
C PRO A 8 -5.56 6.23 2.06
N GLY A 9 -5.73 7.42 2.65
CA GLY A 9 -5.52 7.66 4.07
C GLY A 9 -6.35 6.72 4.96
N GLY A 10 -6.08 6.75 6.26
CA GLY A 10 -6.86 6.01 7.26
C GLY A 10 -6.54 6.55 8.65
N PHE A 11 -7.51 6.49 9.54
CA PHE A 11 -7.35 6.92 10.92
C PHE A 11 -7.31 5.70 11.84
N GLY A 12 -6.41 5.73 12.83
CA GLY A 12 -6.16 4.59 13.71
C GLY A 12 -5.36 3.46 13.04
N ASP A 13 -5.32 2.32 13.70
CA ASP A 13 -4.48 1.15 13.38
C ASP A 13 -5.22 0.06 12.59
N ARG A 14 -6.55 0.02 12.67
CA ARG A 14 -7.38 -1.00 12.02
C ARG A 14 -7.18 -1.00 10.51
N GLY A 15 -6.83 -2.16 9.96
CA GLY A 15 -6.70 -2.37 8.51
C GLY A 15 -5.33 -2.01 7.91
N VAL A 16 -4.36 -1.57 8.73
CA VAL A 16 -2.99 -1.25 8.27
C VAL A 16 -2.31 -2.46 7.60
N GLN A 17 -2.46 -3.66 8.17
CA GLN A 17 -1.84 -4.87 7.60
C GLN A 17 -2.36 -5.20 6.20
N GLY A 18 -3.67 -5.02 5.95
CA GLY A 18 -4.24 -5.20 4.62
C GLY A 18 -3.68 -4.21 3.60
N LYS A 19 -3.44 -2.95 4.01
CA LYS A 19 -2.82 -1.94 3.15
C LYS A 19 -1.36 -2.28 2.83
N ILE A 20 -0.61 -2.82 3.80
CA ILE A 20 0.78 -3.30 3.57
C ILE A 20 0.78 -4.44 2.54
N LEU A 21 -0.13 -5.41 2.67
CA LEU A 21 -0.26 -6.50 1.69
C LEU A 21 -0.61 -5.98 0.29
N ALA A 22 -1.47 -4.96 0.18
CA ALA A 22 -1.80 -4.34 -1.10
C ALA A 22 -0.58 -3.62 -1.73
N ALA A 23 0.22 -2.90 -0.93
CA ALA A 23 1.45 -2.27 -1.40
C ALA A 23 2.48 -3.30 -1.88
N LYS A 24 2.65 -4.40 -1.14
CA LYS A 24 3.54 -5.50 -1.50
C LYS A 24 3.14 -6.13 -2.82
N TYR A 25 1.85 -6.46 -2.96
CA TYR A 25 1.32 -7.01 -4.20
C TYR A 25 1.56 -6.08 -5.38
N ALA A 26 1.33 -4.77 -5.21
CA ALA A 26 1.57 -3.80 -6.28
C ALA A 26 3.04 -3.78 -6.73
N ARG A 27 3.98 -3.77 -5.77
CA ARG A 27 5.43 -3.74 -6.04
C ARG A 27 5.93 -5.02 -6.72
N GLU A 28 5.54 -6.19 -6.20
CA GLU A 28 5.99 -7.48 -6.73
C GLU A 28 5.42 -7.80 -8.12
N ASN A 29 4.23 -7.28 -8.43
CA ASN A 29 3.55 -7.54 -9.71
C ASN A 29 3.66 -6.36 -10.70
N GLN A 30 4.49 -5.35 -10.39
CA GLN A 30 4.67 -4.14 -11.21
C GLN A 30 3.34 -3.43 -11.55
N VAL A 31 2.37 -3.47 -10.63
CA VAL A 31 1.09 -2.77 -10.77
C VAL A 31 1.25 -1.33 -10.25
N PRO A 32 0.84 -0.30 -11.00
CA PRO A 32 0.89 1.08 -10.54
C PRO A 32 0.23 1.29 -9.18
N TYR A 33 0.92 1.97 -8.27
CA TYR A 33 0.46 2.23 -6.91
C TYR A 33 0.38 3.74 -6.64
N LEU A 34 -0.78 4.21 -6.15
CA LEU A 34 -0.94 5.57 -5.64
C LEU A 34 -1.31 5.52 -4.15
N GLY A 35 -0.39 5.97 -3.30
CA GLY A 35 -0.62 6.08 -1.86
C GLY A 35 -0.89 7.52 -1.44
N ILE A 36 -2.06 7.79 -0.83
CA ILE A 36 -2.42 9.12 -0.33
C ILE A 36 -2.24 9.18 1.18
N CYS A 37 -1.45 10.14 1.68
CA CYS A 37 -1.21 10.35 3.11
C CYS A 37 -0.66 9.07 3.78
N LEU A 38 -1.44 8.42 4.65
CA LEU A 38 -1.07 7.13 5.24
C LEU A 38 -0.72 6.09 4.16
N GLY A 39 -1.38 6.10 3.00
CA GLY A 39 -1.05 5.18 1.90
C GLY A 39 0.39 5.30 1.39
N MET A 40 0.98 6.50 1.42
CA MET A 40 2.41 6.69 1.11
C MET A 40 3.28 6.09 2.21
N GLN A 41 2.94 6.34 3.48
CA GLN A 41 3.65 5.77 4.63
C GLN A 41 3.62 4.23 4.61
N ILE A 42 2.49 3.64 4.24
CA ILE A 42 2.36 2.19 4.06
C ILE A 42 3.34 1.66 3.02
N ALA A 43 3.55 2.35 1.90
CA ALA A 43 4.51 1.91 0.89
C ALA A 43 5.95 1.90 1.44
N VAL A 44 6.32 2.92 2.23
CA VAL A 44 7.63 2.96 2.90
C VAL A 44 7.77 1.84 3.93
N VAL A 45 6.74 1.60 4.74
CA VAL A 45 6.72 0.52 5.73
C VAL A 45 6.82 -0.85 5.08
N GLU A 46 6.09 -1.08 3.99
CA GLU A 46 6.17 -2.31 3.21
C GLU A 46 7.58 -2.53 2.67
N PHE A 47 8.15 -1.51 2.02
CA PHE A 47 9.48 -1.59 1.44
C PHE A 47 10.57 -1.86 2.50
N ALA A 48 10.48 -1.22 3.67
CA ALA A 48 11.46 -1.40 4.74
C ALA A 48 11.38 -2.77 5.44
N ARG A 49 10.26 -3.50 5.29
CA ARG A 49 10.04 -4.82 5.91
C ARG A 49 10.32 -5.99 4.96
N SER A 50 10.69 -5.71 3.71
CA SER A 50 10.80 -6.67 2.62
C SER A 50 12.22 -6.81 2.10
#